data_AF-A0ABD5VY64-F1
#
_entry.id   AF-A0ABD5VY64-F1
#
_cell.length_a   1.000
_cell.length_b   1.000
_cell.length_c   1.000
_cell.angle_alpha   90.00
_cell.angle_beta   90.00
_cell.angle_gamma   90.00
#
_symmetry.space_group_name_H-M   'P 1'
#
loop_
_entity.id
_entity.type
_entity.pdbx_description
1 polymer ?
#
loop_
_entity_poly.entity_id
_entity_poly.type
_entity_poly.pdbx_seq_one_letter_code
_entity_poly.pdbx_strand_id
1 'polypeptide(L)'
;MPRNEVEIPDEVTADVDRLELTVEGPNGAVTRRLWFPDVTVSVEDGTVVIESDAEDAKTTATMKTFQSHVENMLHGVTEGWEYRMAVHYSHFPMQVRAEGDEVVIENFLGEKSPRRTRVHGDTQVQVDGEEVVLSGPDKEAVGQTAGDIEQLTRVKDKDTRVFQDGVYIVEKPSKGGA
;
A
#
# COMPACT_ATOMS: atom_id res chain seq x y z
N MET A 1 16.69 21.11 -17.67
CA MET A 1 15.28 20.81 -17.35
C MET A 1 15.11 19.31 -17.37
N PRO A 2 15.44 18.62 -16.27
CA PRO A 2 15.04 17.23 -16.10
C PRO A 2 13.53 17.11 -16.30
N ARG A 3 13.13 16.10 -17.08
CA ARG A 3 11.75 15.80 -17.45
C ARG A 3 11.60 14.29 -17.50
N ASN A 4 10.62 13.76 -16.77
CA ASN A 4 10.25 12.35 -16.77
C ASN A 4 8.82 12.24 -17.29
N GLU A 5 8.58 11.28 -18.17
CA GLU A 5 7.27 11.04 -18.77
C GLU A 5 6.84 9.61 -18.43
N VAL A 6 5.58 9.46 -18.01
CA VAL A 6 4.97 8.15 -17.72
C VAL A 6 3.76 7.99 -18.63
N GLU A 7 3.80 6.99 -19.49
CA GLU A 7 2.69 6.69 -20.41
C GLU A 7 1.47 6.19 -19.63
N ILE A 8 0.29 6.73 -19.95
CA ILE A 8 -0.98 6.30 -19.36
C ILE A 8 -1.53 5.16 -20.24
N PRO A 9 -1.84 3.97 -19.67
CA PRO A 9 -2.49 2.90 -20.41
C PRO A 9 -3.87 3.32 -20.94
N ASP A 10 -4.30 2.75 -22.08
CA ASP A 10 -5.54 3.14 -22.77
C ASP A 10 -6.82 3.01 -21.90
N GLU A 11 -6.80 2.14 -20.90
CA GLU A 11 -7.92 1.87 -19.98
C GLU A 11 -7.95 2.78 -18.74
N VAL A 12 -7.00 3.72 -18.63
CA VAL A 12 -6.80 4.57 -17.46
C VAL A 12 -6.95 6.05 -17.84
N THR A 13 -7.59 6.82 -16.96
CA THR A 13 -7.66 8.28 -17.08
C THR A 13 -6.94 8.94 -15.92
N ALA A 14 -6.15 9.98 -16.20
CA ALA A 14 -5.46 10.76 -15.18
C ALA A 14 -5.82 12.25 -15.32
N ASP A 15 -6.09 12.89 -14.18
CA ASP A 15 -6.42 14.32 -14.08
C ASP A 15 -5.56 14.97 -12.97
N VAL A 16 -5.16 16.21 -13.20
CA VAL A 16 -4.39 17.00 -12.22
C VAL A 16 -5.14 18.28 -11.88
N ASP A 17 -5.55 18.39 -10.62
CA ASP A 17 -6.02 19.65 -10.02
C ASP A 17 -4.96 20.20 -9.07
N ARG A 18 -4.26 21.25 -9.53
CA ARG A 18 -3.18 21.95 -8.80
C ARG A 18 -2.00 21.04 -8.44
N LEU A 19 -2.09 20.38 -7.28
CA LEU A 19 -1.03 19.51 -6.71
C LEU A 19 -1.56 18.10 -6.46
N GLU A 20 -2.82 17.83 -6.79
CA GLU A 20 -3.47 16.54 -6.61
C GLU A 20 -3.61 15.87 -7.97
N LEU A 21 -2.98 14.71 -8.10
CA LEU A 21 -3.12 13.83 -9.26
C LEU A 21 -4.13 12.75 -8.89
N THR A 22 -5.18 12.63 -9.69
CA THR A 22 -6.17 11.57 -9.59
C THR A 22 -6.02 10.64 -10.79
N VAL A 23 -5.95 9.35 -10.53
CA VAL A 23 -5.86 8.29 -11.54
C VAL A 23 -7.05 7.36 -11.36
N GLU A 24 -7.79 7.10 -12.43
CA GLU A 24 -8.99 6.26 -12.43
C GLU A 24 -8.85 5.14 -13.46
N GLY A 25 -9.28 3.93 -13.09
CA GLY A 25 -9.24 2.75 -13.94
C GLY A 25 -10.25 1.68 -13.49
N PRO A 26 -10.19 0.46 -14.04
CA PRO A 26 -11.18 -0.58 -13.77
C PRO A 26 -11.27 -1.02 -12.30
N ASN A 27 -10.18 -0.94 -11.53
CA ASN A 27 -10.13 -1.34 -10.12
C ASN A 27 -10.40 -0.20 -9.14
N GLY A 28 -10.78 0.99 -9.62
CA GLY A 28 -11.15 2.14 -8.80
C GLY A 28 -10.35 3.39 -9.14
N ALA A 29 -10.22 4.28 -8.15
CA ALA A 29 -9.54 5.56 -8.30
C ALA A 29 -8.55 5.78 -7.15
N VAL A 30 -7.41 6.41 -7.46
CA VAL A 30 -6.40 6.79 -6.47
C VAL A 30 -6.05 8.26 -6.66
N THR A 31 -6.20 9.04 -5.59
CA THR A 31 -5.80 10.45 -5.56
C THR A 31 -4.60 10.63 -4.65
N ARG A 32 -3.58 11.36 -5.15
CA ARG A 32 -2.37 11.65 -4.39
C ARG A 32 -1.94 13.09 -4.57
N ARG A 33 -1.58 13.72 -3.45
CA ARG A 33 -0.90 15.02 -3.46
C ARG A 33 0.59 14.85 -3.77
N LEU A 34 1.04 15.40 -4.88
CA LEU A 34 2.44 15.46 -5.30
C LEU A 34 2.95 16.88 -5.15
N TRP A 35 3.65 17.17 -4.05
CA TRP A 35 4.13 18.52 -3.75
C TRP A 35 5.59 18.54 -3.35
N PHE A 36 6.38 19.30 -4.12
CA PHE A 36 7.76 19.65 -3.80
C PHE A 36 8.09 21.01 -4.47
N PRO A 37 8.92 21.87 -3.86
CA PRO A 37 9.31 23.14 -4.49
C PRO A 37 9.92 22.91 -5.88
N ASP A 38 9.57 23.77 -6.84
CA ASP A 38 10.11 23.78 -8.20
C ASP A 38 9.88 22.49 -9.02
N VAL A 39 9.00 21.58 -8.57
CA VAL A 39 8.58 20.39 -9.33
C VAL A 39 7.13 20.55 -9.77
N THR A 40 6.90 20.42 -11.06
CA THR A 40 5.56 20.48 -11.68
C THR A 40 5.16 19.10 -12.16
N VAL A 41 3.88 18.76 -11.96
CA VAL A 41 3.25 17.55 -12.49
C VAL A 41 2.09 17.97 -13.37
N SER A 42 2.06 17.53 -14.63
CA SER A 42 0.99 17.81 -15.60
C SER A 42 0.60 16.54 -16.37
N VAL A 43 -0.54 16.59 -17.05
CA VAL A 43 -0.98 15.54 -17.99
C VAL A 43 -1.00 16.13 -19.39
N GLU A 44 -0.16 15.62 -20.28
CA GLU A 44 0.05 16.11 -21.65
C GLU A 44 0.08 14.93 -22.61
N ASP A 45 -0.68 15.01 -23.71
CA ASP A 45 -0.64 14.02 -24.81
C ASP A 45 -0.77 12.54 -24.39
N GLY A 46 -1.57 12.25 -23.35
CA GLY A 46 -1.74 10.88 -22.84
C GLY A 46 -0.60 10.39 -21.94
N THR A 47 0.25 11.30 -21.45
CA THR A 47 1.35 11.01 -20.53
C THR A 47 1.27 11.89 -19.29
N VAL A 48 1.71 11.37 -18.14
CA VAL A 48 1.98 12.18 -16.95
C VAL A 48 3.40 12.69 -17.03
N VAL A 49 3.55 14.01 -17.04
CA VAL A 49 4.83 14.71 -17.14
C VAL A 49 5.24 15.21 -15.76
N ILE A 50 6.47 14.92 -15.37
CA ILE A 50 7.08 15.42 -14.12
C ILE A 50 8.35 16.16 -14.50
N GLU A 51 8.38 17.47 -14.25
CA GLU A 51 9.50 18.33 -14.67
C GLU A 51 9.92 19.33 -13.60
N SER A 52 11.18 19.77 -13.69
CA SER A 52 11.74 20.80 -12.83
C SER A 52 12.83 21.61 -13.55
N ASP A 53 12.94 22.89 -13.20
CA ASP A 53 14.06 23.74 -13.59
C ASP A 53 15.31 23.51 -12.73
N ALA A 54 15.16 22.92 -11.55
CA ALA A 54 16.26 22.64 -10.63
C ALA A 54 16.90 21.28 -10.89
N GLU A 55 18.23 21.22 -10.81
CA GLU A 55 19.04 20.02 -11.09
C GLU A 55 19.76 19.48 -9.85
N ASP A 56 19.36 19.92 -8.65
CA ASP A 56 19.96 19.43 -7.42
C ASP A 56 19.54 17.99 -7.09
N ALA A 57 20.32 17.34 -6.23
CA ALA A 57 20.12 15.94 -5.87
C ALA A 57 18.76 15.68 -5.19
N LYS A 58 18.20 16.63 -4.43
CA LYS A 58 16.91 16.45 -3.74
C LYS A 58 15.76 16.53 -4.73
N THR A 59 15.82 17.47 -5.66
CA THR A 59 14.85 17.61 -6.74
C THR A 59 14.83 16.36 -7.61
N THR A 60 16.00 15.90 -8.06
CA THR A 60 16.13 14.67 -8.87
C THR A 60 15.57 13.44 -8.14
N ALA A 61 15.85 13.29 -6.84
CA ALA A 61 15.31 12.18 -6.05
C ALA A 61 13.78 12.27 -5.90
N THR A 62 13.24 13.47 -5.74
CA THR A 62 11.81 13.70 -5.60
C THR A 62 11.07 13.42 -6.90
N MET A 63 11.60 13.86 -8.04
CA MET A 63 11.02 13.56 -9.36
C MET A 63 10.93 12.05 -9.61
N LYS A 64 11.97 11.28 -9.26
CA LYS A 64 11.95 9.81 -9.36
C LYS A 64 10.94 9.18 -8.41
N THR A 65 10.78 9.75 -7.22
CA THR A 65 9.77 9.31 -6.25
C THR A 65 8.36 9.54 -6.80
N PHE A 66 8.10 10.72 -7.37
CA PHE A 66 6.83 11.03 -8.01
C PHE A 66 6.55 10.09 -9.18
N GLN A 67 7.54 9.84 -10.04
CA GLN A 67 7.43 8.86 -11.12
C GLN A 67 7.00 7.49 -10.61
N SER A 68 7.68 6.98 -9.57
CA SER A 68 7.34 5.69 -8.96
C SER A 68 5.92 5.66 -8.38
N HIS A 69 5.47 6.77 -7.77
CA HIS A 69 4.10 6.90 -7.28
C HIS A 69 3.08 6.88 -8.42
N VAL A 70 3.31 7.62 -9.51
CA VAL A 70 2.43 7.62 -10.69
C VAL A 70 2.29 6.21 -11.24
N GLU A 71 3.41 5.54 -11.52
CA GLU A 71 3.40 4.15 -11.99
C GLU A 71 2.71 3.19 -10.99
N ASN A 72 2.84 3.43 -9.67
CA ASN A 72 2.14 2.59 -8.69
C ASN A 72 0.62 2.81 -8.73
N MET A 73 0.18 4.06 -8.94
CA MET A 73 -1.24 4.39 -9.09
C MET A 73 -1.81 3.77 -10.37
N LEU A 74 -1.09 3.89 -11.50
CA LEU A 74 -1.49 3.27 -12.77
C LEU A 74 -1.69 1.75 -12.62
N HIS A 75 -0.69 1.03 -12.09
CA HIS A 75 -0.81 -0.42 -11.87
C HIS A 75 -1.90 -0.77 -10.86
N GLY A 76 -2.08 0.06 -9.83
CA GLY A 76 -3.09 -0.14 -8.81
C GLY A 76 -4.52 -0.08 -9.36
N VAL A 77 -4.81 0.86 -10.26
CA VAL A 77 -6.14 0.98 -10.86
C VAL A 77 -6.38 -0.03 -12.00
N THR A 78 -5.36 -0.69 -12.53
CA THR A 78 -5.48 -1.71 -13.60
C THR A 78 -5.42 -3.15 -13.08
N GLU A 79 -4.32 -3.53 -12.43
CA GLU A 79 -4.06 -4.89 -11.93
C GLU A 79 -4.41 -5.02 -10.45
N GLY A 80 -4.25 -3.94 -9.67
CA GLY A 80 -4.44 -3.94 -8.23
C GLY A 80 -3.20 -4.40 -7.46
N TRP A 81 -3.18 -4.08 -6.16
CA TRP A 81 -2.12 -4.49 -5.24
C TRP A 81 -2.61 -5.60 -4.33
N GLU A 82 -1.83 -6.67 -4.18
CA GLU A 82 -2.13 -7.77 -3.27
C GLU A 82 -0.96 -8.02 -2.31
N TYR A 83 -1.25 -8.13 -1.01
CA TYR A 83 -0.32 -8.62 0.01
C TYR A 83 -0.88 -9.89 0.61
N ARG A 84 -0.03 -10.91 0.77
CA ARG A 84 -0.39 -12.14 1.47
C ARG A 84 0.29 -12.19 2.81
N MET A 85 -0.47 -12.54 3.83
CA MET A 85 0.00 -12.70 5.20
C MET A 85 -0.39 -14.07 5.73
N ALA A 86 0.44 -14.62 6.61
CA ALA A 86 0.18 -15.89 7.29
C ALA A 86 0.08 -15.67 8.80
N VAL A 87 -0.92 -16.30 9.40
CA VAL A 87 -1.11 -16.36 10.85
C VAL A 87 -0.30 -17.55 11.37
N HIS A 88 0.63 -17.29 12.29
CA HIS A 88 1.43 -18.33 12.91
C HIS A 88 1.26 -18.30 14.43
N TYR A 89 0.93 -19.43 15.04
CA TYR A 89 0.84 -19.59 16.48
C TYR A 89 1.44 -20.92 16.93
N SER A 90 1.88 -20.96 18.20
CA SER A 90 2.53 -22.13 18.79
C SER A 90 1.62 -22.89 19.76
N HIS A 91 1.05 -22.19 20.74
CA HIS A 91 0.28 -22.79 21.84
C HIS A 91 -1.17 -22.33 21.91
N PHE A 92 -1.42 -21.05 21.59
CA PHE A 92 -2.75 -20.45 21.67
C PHE A 92 -3.29 -20.23 20.25
N PRO A 93 -4.34 -20.97 19.82
CA PRO A 93 -4.95 -20.75 18.51
C PRO A 93 -5.48 -19.34 18.39
N MET A 94 -4.89 -18.55 17.48
CA MET A 94 -5.29 -17.17 17.25
C MET A 94 -6.46 -17.11 16.27
N GLN A 95 -7.37 -16.17 16.48
CA GLN A 95 -8.50 -15.93 15.58
C GLN A 95 -8.33 -14.56 14.96
N VAL A 96 -8.25 -14.50 13.64
CA VAL A 96 -8.19 -13.25 12.87
C VAL A 96 -9.51 -13.09 12.13
N ARG A 97 -10.12 -11.90 12.19
CA ARG A 97 -11.35 -11.58 11.47
C ARG A 97 -11.31 -10.15 10.95
N ALA A 98 -11.95 -9.93 9.80
CA ALA A 98 -12.30 -8.59 9.33
C ALA A 98 -13.70 -8.22 9.86
N GLU A 99 -13.81 -7.10 10.55
CA GLU A 99 -15.06 -6.57 11.11
C GLU A 99 -15.26 -5.12 10.65
N GLY A 100 -16.04 -4.92 9.58
CA GLY A 100 -16.20 -3.60 8.97
C GLY A 100 -14.85 -3.05 8.50
N ASP A 101 -14.49 -1.86 8.99
CA ASP A 101 -13.23 -1.18 8.64
C ASP A 101 -12.07 -1.50 9.61
N GLU A 102 -12.18 -2.59 10.39
CA GLU A 102 -11.15 -3.02 11.33
C GLU A 102 -10.79 -4.51 11.15
N VAL A 103 -9.52 -4.84 11.42
CA VAL A 103 -9.06 -6.21 11.59
C VAL A 103 -8.92 -6.50 13.08
N VAL A 104 -9.55 -7.58 13.53
CA VAL A 104 -9.59 -8.01 14.93
C VAL A 104 -8.82 -9.32 15.10
N ILE A 105 -7.90 -9.33 16.06
CA ILE A 105 -7.12 -10.51 16.45
C ILE A 105 -7.48 -10.87 17.89
N GLU A 106 -8.00 -12.07 18.08
CA GLU A 106 -8.37 -12.62 19.39
C GLU A 106 -7.44 -13.75 19.80
N ASN A 107 -7.33 -13.96 21.12
CA ASN A 107 -6.55 -15.03 21.74
C ASN A 107 -5.04 -14.99 21.42
N PHE A 108 -4.51 -13.82 21.02
CA PHE A 108 -3.08 -13.58 20.85
C PHE A 108 -2.33 -13.86 22.16
N LEU A 109 -1.43 -14.84 22.19
CA LEU A 109 -0.73 -15.30 23.42
C LEU A 109 -1.66 -15.60 24.62
N GLY A 110 -2.92 -15.96 24.37
CA GLY A 110 -3.92 -16.21 25.43
C GLY A 110 -4.50 -14.94 26.06
N GLU A 111 -4.34 -13.77 25.43
CA GLU A 111 -4.94 -12.51 25.87
C GLU A 111 -6.47 -12.56 25.83
N LYS A 112 -7.11 -11.99 26.87
CA LYS A 112 -8.58 -11.89 26.94
C LYS A 112 -9.13 -10.68 26.18
N SER A 113 -8.30 -9.65 25.96
CA SER A 113 -8.71 -8.46 25.23
C SER A 113 -8.37 -8.63 23.76
N PRO A 114 -9.32 -8.42 22.83
CA PRO A 114 -9.01 -8.43 21.42
C PRO A 114 -8.09 -7.27 21.06
N ARG A 115 -7.19 -7.49 20.10
CA ARG A 115 -6.38 -6.45 19.48
C ARG A 115 -7.05 -6.02 18.18
N ARG A 116 -7.04 -4.73 17.87
CA ARG A 116 -7.71 -4.17 16.69
C ARG A 116 -6.80 -3.20 15.95
N THR A 117 -6.87 -3.21 14.63
CA THR A 117 -6.29 -2.17 13.78
C THR A 117 -7.27 -1.76 12.69
N ARG A 118 -7.14 -0.53 12.19
CA ARG A 118 -7.99 0.01 11.14
C ARG A 118 -7.47 -0.43 9.77
N VAL A 119 -8.40 -0.63 8.86
CA VAL A 119 -8.14 -0.79 7.43
C VAL A 119 -8.05 0.59 6.80
N HIS A 120 -7.04 0.83 5.96
CA HIS A 120 -6.84 2.12 5.30
C HIS A 120 -7.44 2.13 3.89
N GLY A 121 -8.04 3.26 3.51
CA GLY A 121 -8.62 3.47 2.19
C GLY A 121 -9.67 2.41 1.83
N ASP A 122 -9.71 2.04 0.56
CA ASP A 122 -10.61 1.00 0.04
C ASP A 122 -9.97 -0.40 0.05
N THR A 123 -9.04 -0.65 0.98
CA THR A 123 -8.37 -1.95 1.11
C THR A 123 -9.39 -3.02 1.52
N GLN A 124 -9.42 -4.13 0.80
CA GLN A 124 -10.22 -5.30 1.14
C GLN A 124 -9.38 -6.30 1.93
N VAL A 125 -9.94 -6.84 3.01
CA VAL A 125 -9.31 -7.86 3.85
C VAL A 125 -10.10 -9.15 3.74
N GLN A 126 -9.47 -10.19 3.21
CA GLN A 126 -10.03 -11.53 3.16
C GLN A 126 -9.24 -12.44 4.10
N VAL A 127 -9.94 -13.20 4.94
CA VAL A 127 -9.34 -14.13 5.89
C VAL A 127 -9.85 -15.53 5.59
N ASP A 128 -8.95 -16.45 5.24
CA ASP A 128 -9.24 -17.87 5.02
C ASP A 128 -8.32 -18.74 5.89
N GLY A 129 -8.86 -19.21 7.00
CA GLY A 129 -8.11 -20.02 7.97
C GLY A 129 -6.90 -19.27 8.53
N GLU A 130 -5.70 -19.71 8.13
CA GLU A 130 -4.42 -19.16 8.56
C GLU A 130 -3.80 -18.20 7.52
N GLU A 131 -4.50 -17.94 6.42
CA GLU A 131 -4.11 -16.99 5.38
C GLU A 131 -4.95 -15.71 5.46
N VAL A 132 -4.29 -14.56 5.30
CA VAL A 132 -4.93 -13.24 5.19
C VAL A 132 -4.45 -12.59 3.91
N VAL A 133 -5.39 -12.26 3.03
CA VAL A 133 -5.12 -11.59 1.76
C VAL A 133 -5.65 -10.17 1.82
N LEU A 134 -4.79 -9.20 1.54
CA LEU A 134 -5.11 -7.78 1.49
C LEU A 134 -5.03 -7.31 0.05
N SER A 135 -6.09 -6.71 -0.48
CA SER A 135 -6.11 -6.23 -1.85
C SER A 135 -6.70 -4.82 -1.99
N GLY A 136 -6.26 -4.06 -2.99
CA GLY A 136 -6.80 -2.73 -3.26
C GLY A 136 -6.03 -1.94 -4.31
N PRO A 137 -6.56 -0.79 -4.77
CA PRO A 137 -5.94 0.01 -5.81
C PRO A 137 -4.78 0.89 -5.31
N ASP A 138 -4.77 1.29 -4.04
CA ASP A 138 -3.68 2.11 -3.49
C ASP A 138 -2.65 1.25 -2.73
N LYS A 139 -1.44 1.16 -3.29
CA LYS A 139 -0.31 0.45 -2.67
C LYS A 139 0.00 0.93 -1.26
N GLU A 140 -0.15 2.22 -0.99
CA GLU A 140 0.16 2.77 0.33
C GLU A 140 -0.87 2.36 1.37
N ALA A 141 -2.16 2.48 1.05
CA ALA A 141 -3.23 2.01 1.93
C ALA A 141 -3.15 0.50 2.20
N VAL A 142 -2.96 -0.32 1.15
CA VAL A 142 -2.86 -1.78 1.30
C VAL A 142 -1.61 -2.16 2.11
N GLY A 143 -0.46 -1.56 1.77
CA GLY A 143 0.81 -1.83 2.46
C GLY A 143 0.82 -1.35 3.91
N GLN A 144 0.19 -0.21 4.20
CA GLN A 144 0.05 0.29 5.57
C GLN A 144 -0.88 -0.60 6.39
N THR A 145 -2.00 -1.05 5.82
CA THR A 145 -2.91 -2.01 6.47
C THR A 145 -2.15 -3.30 6.81
N ALA A 146 -1.36 -3.85 5.89
CA ALA A 146 -0.52 -5.02 6.13
C ALA A 146 0.50 -4.77 7.26
N GLY A 147 1.20 -3.65 7.22
CA GLY A 147 2.18 -3.28 8.25
C GLY A 147 1.54 -3.11 9.64
N ASP A 148 0.35 -2.52 9.71
CA ASP A 148 -0.37 -2.32 10.96
C ASP A 148 -0.81 -3.66 11.58
N ILE A 149 -1.28 -4.62 10.76
CA ILE A 149 -1.63 -5.97 11.21
C ILE A 149 -0.41 -6.69 11.79
N GLU A 150 0.74 -6.64 11.10
CA GLU A 150 1.98 -7.24 11.60
C GLU A 150 2.44 -6.59 12.92
N GLN A 151 2.45 -5.24 12.97
CA GLN A 151 2.81 -4.51 14.20
C GLN A 151 1.82 -4.74 15.35
N LEU A 152 0.54 -5.01 15.06
CA LEU A 152 -0.47 -5.32 16.06
C LEU A 152 -0.12 -6.58 16.85
N THR A 153 0.60 -7.52 16.24
CA THR A 153 1.08 -8.77 16.87
C THR A 153 2.51 -8.69 17.39
N ARG A 154 3.12 -7.50 17.44
CA ARG A 154 4.48 -7.34 17.94
C ARG A 154 4.59 -7.66 19.43
N VAL A 155 5.45 -8.62 19.76
CA VAL A 155 5.85 -8.96 21.15
C VAL A 155 7.07 -8.11 21.54
N LYS A 156 6.98 -7.39 22.66
CA LYS A 156 8.08 -6.51 23.15
C LYS A 156 8.74 -7.04 24.42
N ASP A 157 7.99 -7.72 25.27
CA ASP A 157 8.40 -7.98 26.66
C ASP A 157 8.91 -9.43 26.89
N LYS A 158 9.08 -10.19 25.80
CA LYS A 158 9.51 -11.60 25.81
C LYS A 158 10.55 -11.86 24.71
N ASP A 159 11.24 -12.98 24.80
CA ASP A 159 12.20 -13.40 23.77
C ASP A 159 11.46 -13.86 22.50
N THR A 160 11.58 -13.07 21.43
CA THR A 160 10.91 -13.32 20.14
C THR A 160 11.43 -14.56 19.42
N ARG A 161 12.55 -15.16 19.85
CA ARG A 161 13.03 -16.45 19.31
C ARG A 161 12.26 -17.64 19.87
N VAL A 162 11.55 -17.44 20.98
CA VAL A 162 10.70 -18.44 21.62
C VAL A 162 9.23 -18.14 21.35
N PHE A 163 8.84 -16.86 21.44
CA PHE A 163 7.47 -16.40 21.20
C PHE A 163 7.39 -15.77 19.82
N GLN A 164 7.04 -16.60 18.83
CA GLN A 164 6.93 -16.23 17.41
C GLN A 164 5.48 -16.10 16.95
N ASP A 165 4.51 -16.18 17.87
CA ASP A 165 3.10 -16.03 17.55
C ASP A 165 2.84 -14.63 16.97
N GLY A 166 2.21 -14.57 15.80
CA GLY A 166 1.90 -13.32 15.11
C GLY A 166 1.33 -13.51 13.70
N VAL A 167 1.04 -12.40 13.03
CA VAL A 167 0.63 -12.37 11.63
C VAL A 167 1.75 -11.72 10.83
N TYR A 168 2.25 -12.41 9.81
CA TYR A 168 3.45 -12.01 9.09
C TYR A 168 3.19 -11.87 7.60
N ILE A 169 3.78 -10.84 6.98
CA ILE A 169 3.76 -10.70 5.52
C ILE A 169 4.62 -11.80 4.90
N VAL A 170 4.01 -12.67 4.09
CA VAL A 170 4.69 -13.74 3.36
C VAL A 170 4.97 -13.37 1.91
N GLU A 171 4.10 -12.56 1.30
CA GLU A 171 4.25 -12.09 -0.07
C GLU A 171 4.00 -10.57 -0.14
N LYS A 172 4.91 -9.87 -0.83
CA LYS A 172 4.78 -8.45 -1.13
C LYS A 172 4.66 -8.29 -2.64
N PRO A 173 3.83 -7.36 -3.13
CA PRO A 173 3.60 -7.23 -4.55
C PRO A 173 4.78 -6.54 -5.24
N SER A 174 5.12 -7.05 -6.44
CA SER A 174 6.09 -6.47 -7.36
C SER A 174 5.39 -5.93 -8.61
N LYS A 175 5.93 -4.86 -9.20
CA LYS A 175 5.48 -4.29 -10.49
C LYS A 175 5.77 -5.18 -11.71
N GLY A 176 6.17 -6.42 -11.48
CA GLY A 176 6.64 -7.33 -12.50
C GLY A 176 6.74 -8.73 -11.90
N GLY A 177 6.10 -9.68 -12.56
CA GLY A 177 6.29 -11.10 -12.30
C GLY A 177 7.77 -11.48 -12.36
N ALA A 178 8.07 -12.59 -11.71
CA ALA A 178 9.38 -13.24 -11.64
C ALA A 178 10.20 -13.19 -12.94
#